data_AF-A0A957X4V3-F1
#
_entry.id   AF-A0A957X4V3-F1
#
_cell.length_a   1.000
_cell.length_b   1.000
_cell.length_c   1.000
_cell.angle_alpha   90.00
_cell.angle_beta   90.00
_cell.angle_gamma   90.00
#
_symmetry.space_group_name_H-M   'P 1'
#
loop_
_entity.id
_entity.type
_entity.pdbx_description
1 polymer ?
#
loop_
_entity_poly.entity_id
_entity_poly.type
_entity_poly.pdbx_seq_one_letter_code
_entity_poly.pdbx_strand_id
1 'polypeptide(L)'
;MMHDSHRGIGSYSGWLLTNLLGGVVAGVLETKLQFLGTLILAGLPLAVAQGIYLRRRLAYPWKAVWLWSVAVAMGWPAAHLLYVRDRTWATPLINLVDMLPFGGGVVGINVVRLAFVLLIIGFAQWLVMAWLVAPQRRSAWLLYWPLLSTVAGAGLGGVQANLCRVACDPLGQWGGSLLVGATLGAVGWLFYALIVGPFLPLSQANKSAAM
;
A
#
# COMPACT_ATOMS: atom_id res chain seq x y z
N MET A 1 -4.22 29.25 -23.58
CA MET A 1 -3.72 28.51 -22.38
C MET A 1 -4.78 27.51 -21.93
N MET A 2 -5.03 26.48 -22.72
CA MET A 2 -5.86 25.33 -22.35
C MET A 2 -5.33 24.17 -23.18
N HIS A 3 -5.09 23.02 -22.53
CA HIS A 3 -4.57 21.74 -23.04
C HIS A 3 -3.17 21.34 -22.52
N ASP A 4 -3.12 20.98 -21.25
CA ASP A 4 -2.22 19.90 -20.78
C ASP A 4 -2.86 19.09 -19.63
N SER A 5 -4.20 19.05 -19.56
CA SER A 5 -4.94 18.33 -18.51
C SER A 5 -4.97 16.80 -18.72
N HIS A 6 -4.62 16.29 -19.91
CA HIS A 6 -4.72 14.85 -20.21
C HIS A 6 -3.48 14.04 -19.80
N ARG A 7 -2.31 14.67 -19.59
CA ARG A 7 -1.09 13.94 -19.20
C ARG A 7 -1.03 13.56 -17.72
N GLY A 8 -1.69 14.33 -16.85
CA GLY A 8 -1.80 14.01 -15.41
C GLY A 8 -2.67 12.78 -15.14
N ILE A 9 -3.78 12.65 -15.89
CA ILE A 9 -4.76 11.56 -15.73
C ILE A 9 -4.13 10.20 -16.05
N GLY A 10 -3.34 10.10 -17.12
CA GLY A 10 -2.68 8.83 -17.49
C GLY A 10 -1.66 8.33 -16.47
N SER A 11 -1.07 9.22 -15.67
CA SER A 11 -0.13 8.84 -14.61
C SER A 11 -0.85 8.30 -13.39
N TYR A 12 -1.92 8.95 -12.94
CA TYR A 12 -2.69 8.51 -11.78
C TYR A 12 -3.44 7.21 -12.05
N SER A 13 -4.07 7.06 -13.21
CA SER A 13 -4.75 5.82 -13.61
C SER A 13 -3.80 4.62 -13.65
N GLY A 14 -2.54 4.81 -14.08
CA GLY A 14 -1.53 3.76 -14.07
C GLY A 14 -1.13 3.32 -12.64
N TRP A 15 -1.09 4.26 -11.70
CA TRP A 15 -0.86 3.95 -10.28
C TRP A 15 -2.03 3.18 -9.67
N LEU A 16 -3.27 3.63 -9.90
CA LEU A 16 -4.48 2.95 -9.45
C LEU A 16 -4.56 1.52 -10.00
N LEU A 17 -4.34 1.34 -11.31
CA LEU A 17 -4.38 0.03 -11.95
C LEU A 17 -3.31 -0.91 -11.41
N THR A 18 -2.10 -0.40 -11.19
CA THR A 18 -0.98 -1.18 -10.64
C THR A 18 -1.30 -1.70 -9.24
N ASN A 19 -1.88 -0.86 -8.38
CA ASN A 19 -2.27 -1.26 -7.04
C ASN A 19 -3.51 -2.16 -7.03
N LEU A 20 -4.47 -1.92 -7.92
CA LEU A 20 -5.63 -2.78 -8.09
C LEU A 20 -5.21 -4.21 -8.48
N LEU A 21 -4.44 -4.35 -9.55
CA LEU A 21 -4.00 -5.66 -10.06
C LEU A 21 -3.02 -6.34 -9.10
N GLY A 22 -2.05 -5.59 -8.57
CA GLY A 22 -1.14 -6.12 -7.56
C GLY A 22 -1.88 -6.53 -6.28
N GLY A 23 -2.94 -5.82 -5.92
CA GLY A 23 -3.81 -6.16 -4.79
C GLY A 23 -4.63 -7.43 -5.02
N VAL A 24 -5.17 -7.63 -6.23
CA VAL A 24 -5.82 -8.90 -6.61
C VAL A 24 -4.86 -10.07 -6.43
N VAL A 25 -3.66 -9.98 -7.02
CA VAL A 25 -2.65 -11.03 -6.94
C VAL A 25 -2.26 -11.28 -5.48
N ALA A 26 -2.03 -10.22 -4.72
CA ALA A 26 -1.65 -10.33 -3.32
C ALA A 26 -2.73 -11.03 -2.48
N GLY A 27 -3.99 -10.63 -2.63
CA GLY A 27 -5.11 -11.21 -1.89
C GLY A 27 -5.42 -12.65 -2.29
N VAL A 28 -5.29 -13.01 -3.58
CA VAL A 28 -5.38 -14.40 -4.04
C VAL A 28 -4.31 -15.25 -3.38
N LEU A 29 -3.06 -14.78 -3.35
CA LEU A 29 -1.96 -15.50 -2.73
C LEU A 29 -2.21 -15.67 -1.23
N GLU A 30 -2.70 -14.62 -0.53
CA GLU A 30 -3.03 -14.62 0.92
C GLU A 30 -3.92 -15.80 1.33
N THR A 31 -4.80 -16.24 0.44
CA THR A 31 -5.75 -17.31 0.71
C THR A 31 -5.22 -18.74 0.48
N LYS A 32 -4.05 -18.91 -0.16
CA LYS A 32 -3.52 -20.23 -0.57
C LYS A 32 -2.20 -20.60 0.08
N LEU A 33 -1.34 -19.63 0.40
CA LEU A 33 -0.04 -19.88 1.02
C LEU A 33 -0.13 -19.73 2.53
N GLN A 34 0.60 -20.56 3.28
CA GLN A 34 0.74 -20.41 4.72
C GLN A 34 1.35 -19.04 5.05
N PHE A 35 0.66 -18.31 5.93
CA PHE A 35 0.78 -16.88 6.30
C PHE A 35 2.13 -16.16 6.04
N LEU A 36 3.27 -16.80 6.32
CA LEU A 36 4.61 -16.17 6.18
C LEU A 36 5.15 -16.17 4.74
N GLY A 37 4.99 -17.27 3.99
CA GLY A 37 5.42 -17.34 2.59
C GLY A 37 4.60 -16.41 1.71
N THR A 38 3.35 -16.19 2.12
CA THR A 38 2.40 -15.32 1.46
C THR A 38 2.73 -13.85 1.60
N LEU A 39 3.13 -13.40 2.80
CA LEU A 39 3.49 -12.01 3.02
C LEU A 39 4.68 -11.55 2.16
N ILE A 40 5.65 -12.45 1.94
CA ILE A 40 6.83 -12.18 1.11
C ILE A 40 6.46 -12.26 -0.38
N LEU A 41 5.76 -13.31 -0.82
CA LEU A 41 5.45 -13.55 -2.23
C LEU A 41 4.28 -12.72 -2.77
N ALA A 42 3.34 -12.28 -1.92
CA ALA A 42 2.21 -11.43 -2.30
C ALA A 42 2.60 -9.95 -2.35
N GLY A 43 3.42 -9.51 -1.40
CA GLY A 43 3.92 -8.14 -1.34
C GLY A 43 4.93 -7.82 -2.45
N LEU A 44 5.73 -8.81 -2.87
CA LEU A 44 6.81 -8.61 -3.84
C LEU A 44 6.33 -8.21 -5.24
N PRO A 45 5.34 -8.86 -5.89
CA PRO A 45 4.82 -8.44 -7.20
C PRO A 45 4.30 -7.01 -7.18
N LEU A 46 3.55 -6.65 -6.14
CA LEU A 46 3.04 -5.30 -5.96
C LEU A 46 4.18 -4.30 -5.74
N ALA A 47 5.16 -4.63 -4.91
CA ALA A 47 6.32 -3.77 -4.66
C ALA A 47 7.18 -3.58 -5.92
N VAL A 48 7.40 -4.63 -6.70
CA VAL A 48 8.11 -4.57 -7.98
C VAL A 48 7.34 -3.69 -8.95
N ALA A 49 6.02 -3.86 -9.06
CA ALA A 49 5.20 -3.05 -9.97
C ALA A 49 5.20 -1.57 -9.57
N GLN A 50 5.03 -1.26 -8.28
CA GLN A 50 5.17 0.09 -7.73
C GLN A 50 6.59 0.67 -7.98
N GLY A 51 7.63 -0.13 -7.77
CA GLY A 51 9.02 0.27 -8.00
C GLY A 51 9.30 0.57 -9.47
N ILE A 52 8.81 -0.27 -10.40
CA ILE A 52 8.89 -0.04 -11.85
C ILE A 52 8.16 1.25 -12.24
N TYR A 53 6.96 1.48 -11.68
CA TYR A 53 6.20 2.71 -11.91
C TYR A 53 7.00 3.94 -11.43
N LEU A 54 7.52 3.90 -10.21
CA LEU A 54 8.33 4.98 -9.63
C LEU A 54 9.61 5.22 -10.44
N ARG A 55 10.27 4.16 -10.91
CA ARG A 55 11.42 4.28 -11.82
C ARG A 55 11.06 5.03 -13.10
N ARG A 56 9.97 4.65 -13.76
CA ARG A 56 9.54 5.28 -15.02
C ARG A 56 9.19 6.75 -14.83
N ARG A 57 8.66 7.14 -13.66
CA ARG A 57 8.22 8.51 -13.39
C ARG A 57 9.29 9.41 -12.79
N LEU A 58 10.11 8.87 -11.90
CA LEU A 58 11.10 9.63 -11.12
C LEU A 58 12.53 9.42 -11.60
N ALA A 59 12.71 8.62 -12.65
CA ALA A 59 14.00 8.27 -13.25
C ALA A 59 14.96 7.61 -12.24
N TYR A 60 14.42 6.81 -11.30
CA TYR A 60 15.26 6.08 -10.36
C TYR A 60 16.15 5.03 -11.04
N PRO A 61 17.35 4.75 -10.50
CA PRO A 61 18.17 3.64 -10.97
C PRO A 61 17.45 2.31 -10.71
N TRP A 62 17.74 1.28 -11.50
CA TRP A 62 17.19 -0.07 -11.29
C TRP A 62 17.47 -0.63 -9.88
N LYS A 63 18.59 -0.25 -9.27
CA LYS A 63 18.92 -0.57 -7.87
C LYS A 63 17.83 -0.09 -6.89
N ALA A 64 17.17 1.03 -7.17
CA ALA A 64 16.07 1.54 -6.34
C ALA A 64 14.84 0.64 -6.38
N VAL A 65 14.51 0.08 -7.55
CA VAL A 65 13.39 -0.86 -7.70
C VAL A 65 13.64 -2.10 -6.86
N TRP A 66 14.87 -2.60 -6.87
CA TRP A 66 15.27 -3.74 -6.08
C TRP A 66 15.21 -3.44 -4.57
N LEU A 67 15.82 -2.34 -4.11
CA LEU A 67 15.79 -1.91 -2.71
C LEU A 67 14.36 -1.63 -2.22
N TRP A 68 13.51 -1.06 -3.06
CA TRP A 68 12.08 -0.86 -2.78
C TRP A 68 11.37 -2.19 -2.55
N SER A 69 11.60 -3.15 -3.46
CA SER A 69 10.97 -4.47 -3.39
C SER A 69 11.41 -5.23 -2.15
N VAL A 70 12.70 -5.14 -1.80
CA VAL A 70 13.26 -5.72 -0.57
C VAL A 70 12.69 -5.03 0.68
N ALA A 71 12.62 -3.70 0.69
CA ALA A 71 12.05 -2.94 1.80
C ALA A 71 10.60 -3.33 2.10
N VAL A 72 9.79 -3.52 1.05
CA VAL A 72 8.40 -3.99 1.22
C VAL A 72 8.37 -5.45 1.65
N ALA A 73 9.11 -6.33 0.98
CA ALA A 73 9.10 -7.77 1.25
C ALA A 73 9.61 -8.11 2.67
N MET A 74 10.59 -7.36 3.19
CA MET A 74 11.12 -7.51 4.55
C MET A 74 10.31 -6.72 5.58
N GLY A 75 9.72 -5.59 5.20
CA GLY A 75 8.91 -4.76 6.10
C GLY A 75 7.66 -5.48 6.59
N TRP A 76 7.02 -6.29 5.74
CA TRP A 76 5.87 -7.12 6.11
C TRP A 76 6.16 -8.10 7.26
N PRO A 77 7.11 -9.05 7.15
CA PRO A 77 7.41 -9.99 8.24
C PRO A 77 7.96 -9.27 9.48
N ALA A 78 8.79 -8.23 9.31
CA ALA A 78 9.30 -7.45 10.43
C ALA A 78 8.16 -6.80 11.23
N ALA A 79 7.23 -6.12 10.55
CA ALA A 79 6.08 -5.51 11.19
C ALA A 79 5.14 -6.53 11.82
N HIS A 80 4.94 -7.69 11.17
CA HIS A 80 4.10 -8.75 11.71
C HIS A 80 4.70 -9.35 12.98
N LEU A 81 6.01 -9.61 13.01
CA LEU A 81 6.71 -10.08 14.20
C LEU A 81 6.63 -9.07 15.34
N LEU A 82 6.81 -7.78 15.06
CA LEU A 82 6.71 -6.72 16.06
C LEU A 82 5.30 -6.58 16.63
N TYR A 83 4.27 -6.70 15.77
CA TYR A 83 2.87 -6.63 16.21
C TYR A 83 2.44 -7.88 16.97
N VAL A 84 2.84 -9.09 16.54
CA VAL A 84 2.46 -10.35 17.19
C VAL A 84 3.17 -10.54 18.52
N ARG A 85 4.46 -10.15 18.60
CA ARG A 85 5.28 -10.33 19.80
C ARG A 85 4.75 -9.52 20.99
N ASP A 86 4.20 -8.34 20.74
CA ASP A 86 3.67 -7.49 21.78
C ASP A 86 2.40 -6.81 21.31
N ARG A 87 1.23 -7.39 21.59
CA ARG A 87 -0.07 -6.76 21.26
C ARG A 87 -0.52 -5.76 22.33
N THR A 88 0.18 -5.71 23.47
CA THR A 88 -0.29 -4.93 24.63
C THR A 88 -0.21 -3.44 24.36
N TRP A 89 0.85 -2.98 23.68
CA TRP A 89 0.99 -1.57 23.28
C TRP A 89 -0.10 -1.11 22.30
N ALA A 90 -0.63 -2.03 21.47
CA ALA A 90 -1.65 -1.73 20.47
C ALA A 90 -3.08 -1.71 21.05
N THR A 91 -3.28 -2.31 22.23
CA THR A 91 -4.59 -2.45 22.88
C THR A 91 -5.34 -1.11 23.09
N PRO A 92 -4.72 -0.03 23.62
CA PRO A 92 -5.42 1.24 23.77
C PRO A 92 -5.87 1.84 22.43
N LEU A 93 -5.07 1.67 21.37
CA LEU A 93 -5.43 2.14 20.03
C LEU A 93 -6.58 1.32 19.43
N ILE A 94 -6.57 0.00 19.64
CA ILE A 94 -7.66 -0.89 19.19
C ILE A 94 -8.96 -0.48 19.87
N ASN A 95 -8.96 -0.30 21.20
CA ASN A 95 -10.13 0.13 21.95
C ASN A 95 -10.66 1.49 21.48
N LEU A 96 -9.76 2.44 21.17
CA LEU A 96 -10.16 3.75 20.64
C LEU A 96 -10.83 3.63 19.27
N VAL A 97 -10.30 2.79 18.38
CA VAL A 97 -10.92 2.55 17.07
C VAL A 97 -12.26 1.85 17.23
N ASP A 98 -12.37 0.89 18.15
CA ASP A 98 -13.61 0.17 18.46
C ASP A 98 -14.71 1.04 19.08
N MET A 99 -14.38 2.23 19.59
CA MET A 99 -15.38 3.21 20.03
C MET A 99 -16.01 4.00 18.87
N LEU A 100 -15.46 3.92 17.65
CA LEU A 100 -16.02 4.58 16.48
C LEU A 100 -17.27 3.84 15.98
N PRO A 101 -18.23 4.53 15.32
CA PRO A 101 -19.46 3.90 14.81
C PRO A 101 -19.23 2.76 13.81
N PHE A 102 -18.01 2.67 13.25
CA PHE A 102 -17.58 1.61 12.33
C PHE A 102 -16.52 0.69 12.94
N GLY A 103 -16.13 0.91 14.20
CA GLY A 103 -15.20 0.10 14.96
C GLY A 103 -15.92 -1.05 15.63
N GLY A 104 -15.88 -2.23 15.01
CA GLY A 104 -16.14 -3.47 15.73
C GLY A 104 -14.81 -4.17 15.97
N GLY A 105 -14.69 -5.00 17.03
CA GLY A 105 -13.40 -5.57 17.47
C GLY A 105 -12.47 -6.08 16.36
N VAL A 106 -13.01 -6.77 15.34
CA VAL A 106 -12.21 -7.25 14.19
C VAL A 106 -11.72 -6.10 13.30
N VAL A 107 -12.52 -5.05 13.13
CA VAL A 107 -12.15 -3.82 12.41
C VAL A 107 -11.05 -3.08 13.16
N GLY A 108 -11.20 -2.84 14.48
CA GLY A 108 -10.19 -2.14 15.27
C GLY A 108 -8.82 -2.82 15.21
N ILE A 109 -8.80 -4.14 15.39
CA ILE A 109 -7.57 -4.93 15.26
C ILE A 109 -6.93 -4.77 13.88
N ASN A 110 -7.71 -4.86 12.80
CA ASN A 110 -7.16 -4.77 11.44
C ASN A 110 -6.70 -3.36 11.07
N VAL A 111 -7.43 -2.33 11.49
CA VAL A 111 -7.05 -0.91 11.30
C VAL A 111 -5.70 -0.64 11.96
N VAL A 112 -5.54 -0.97 13.24
CA VAL A 112 -4.30 -0.71 13.99
C VAL A 112 -3.16 -1.57 13.46
N ARG A 113 -3.40 -2.86 13.19
CA ARG A 113 -2.40 -3.78 12.63
C ARG A 113 -1.85 -3.26 11.30
N LEU A 114 -2.72 -2.91 10.35
CA LEU A 114 -2.30 -2.50 9.01
C LEU A 114 -1.75 -1.07 8.97
N ALA A 115 -2.23 -0.17 9.84
CA ALA A 115 -1.61 1.12 10.05
C ALA A 115 -0.14 0.99 10.49
N PHE A 116 0.12 0.12 11.47
CA PHE A 116 1.47 -0.13 11.97
C PHE A 116 2.36 -0.82 10.94
N VAL A 117 1.84 -1.83 10.24
CA VAL A 117 2.58 -2.51 9.17
C VAL A 117 3.00 -1.53 8.07
N LEU A 118 2.08 -0.68 7.61
CA LEU A 118 2.39 0.29 6.58
C LEU A 118 3.17 1.50 7.09
N LEU A 119 3.18 1.78 8.39
CA LEU A 119 4.14 2.71 9.00
C LEU A 119 5.57 2.21 8.80
N ILE A 120 5.84 0.95 9.15
CA ILE A 120 7.19 0.36 9.05
C ILE A 120 7.61 0.25 7.58
N ILE A 121 6.73 -0.27 6.72
CA ILE A 121 7.00 -0.37 5.28
C ILE A 121 7.18 1.03 4.68
N GLY A 122 6.31 1.97 5.02
CA GLY A 122 6.40 3.36 4.56
C GLY A 122 7.69 4.03 5.00
N PHE A 123 8.16 3.78 6.22
CA PHE A 123 9.45 4.28 6.69
C PHE A 123 10.63 3.65 5.91
N ALA A 124 10.59 2.34 5.66
CA ALA A 124 11.62 1.68 4.87
C ALA A 124 11.65 2.19 3.41
N GLN A 125 10.48 2.35 2.78
CA GLN A 125 10.32 2.96 1.46
C GLN A 125 10.84 4.40 1.44
N TRP A 126 10.52 5.18 2.47
CA TRP A 126 11.00 6.53 2.64
C TRP A 126 12.53 6.57 2.71
N LEU A 127 13.18 5.68 3.47
CA LEU A 127 14.64 5.59 3.53
C LEU A 127 15.25 5.29 2.14
N VAL A 128 14.67 4.33 1.40
CA VAL A 128 15.10 4.00 0.04
C VAL A 128 15.02 5.23 -0.87
N MET A 129 13.93 5.99 -0.79
CA MET A 129 13.77 7.21 -1.59
C MET A 129 14.70 8.34 -1.09
N ALA A 130 14.82 8.56 0.22
CA ALA A 130 15.65 9.62 0.79
C ALA A 130 17.14 9.46 0.45
N TRP A 131 17.59 8.21 0.30
CA TRP A 131 18.97 7.85 -0.06
C TRP A 131 19.24 7.93 -1.57
N LEU A 132 18.23 7.69 -2.42
CA LEU A 132 18.41 7.59 -3.87
C LEU A 132 17.87 8.80 -4.65
N VAL A 133 17.03 9.65 -4.04
CA VAL A 133 16.59 10.92 -4.62
C VAL A 133 17.70 11.96 -4.46
N ALA A 134 18.16 12.52 -5.58
CA ALA A 134 19.09 13.65 -5.58
C ALA A 134 18.57 14.78 -4.66
N PRO A 135 19.42 15.40 -3.82
CA PRO A 135 19.00 16.40 -2.83
C PRO A 135 18.10 17.51 -3.39
N GLN A 136 18.30 17.89 -4.66
CA GLN A 136 17.54 18.92 -5.38
C GLN A 136 16.08 18.54 -5.66
N ARG A 137 15.70 17.25 -5.56
CA ARG A 137 14.33 16.76 -5.78
C ARG A 137 13.66 16.28 -4.48
N ARG A 138 14.27 16.52 -3.31
CA ARG A 138 13.63 16.25 -2.02
C ARG A 138 12.47 17.20 -1.82
N SER A 139 11.30 16.79 -2.29
CA SER A 139 10.06 17.51 -2.05
C SER A 139 9.43 17.05 -0.73
N ALA A 140 8.69 17.96 -0.10
CA ALA A 140 8.05 17.76 1.20
C ALA A 140 7.18 16.49 1.26
N TRP A 141 6.63 16.01 0.13
CA TRP A 141 5.86 14.77 0.07
C TRP A 141 6.63 13.55 0.57
N LEU A 142 7.96 13.51 0.41
CA LEU A 142 8.79 12.43 0.93
C LEU A 142 8.70 12.38 2.46
N LEU A 143 8.73 13.52 3.14
CA LEU A 143 8.64 13.59 4.60
C LEU A 143 7.31 13.05 5.12
N TYR A 144 6.24 13.21 4.34
CA TYR A 144 4.91 12.71 4.68
C TYR A 144 4.67 11.26 4.25
N TRP A 145 5.61 10.62 3.56
CA TRP A 145 5.41 9.28 3.02
C TRP A 145 5.04 8.24 4.08
N PRO A 146 5.77 8.11 5.21
CA PRO A 146 5.41 7.15 6.25
C PRO A 146 4.01 7.43 6.81
N LEU A 147 3.67 8.70 7.04
CA LEU A 147 2.35 9.11 7.54
C LEU A 147 1.23 8.74 6.56
N LEU A 148 1.41 9.03 5.27
CA LEU A 148 0.45 8.69 4.22
C LEU A 148 0.28 7.18 4.11
N SER A 149 1.37 6.41 4.19
CA SER A 149 1.31 4.94 4.23
C SER A 149 0.57 4.43 5.47
N THR A 150 0.76 5.04 6.65
CA THR A 150 0.03 4.69 7.88
C THR A 150 -1.46 4.96 7.76
N VAL A 151 -1.86 6.14 7.27
CA VAL A 151 -3.27 6.49 7.06
C VAL A 151 -3.90 5.56 6.02
N ALA A 152 -3.17 5.28 4.94
CA ALA A 152 -3.57 4.32 3.92
C ALA A 152 -3.72 2.90 4.49
N GLY A 153 -2.85 2.49 5.41
CA GLY A 153 -2.93 1.19 6.08
C GLY A 153 -4.08 1.08 7.06
N ALA A 154 -4.36 2.14 7.82
CA ALA A 154 -5.54 2.22 8.68
C ALA A 154 -6.82 2.02 7.86
N GLY A 155 -6.96 2.77 6.76
CA GLY A 155 -8.12 2.66 5.90
C GLY A 155 -8.18 1.35 5.11
N LEU A 156 -7.06 0.80 4.64
CA LEU A 156 -6.99 -0.53 4.02
C LEU A 156 -7.52 -1.59 4.99
N GLY A 157 -7.09 -1.57 6.25
CA GLY A 157 -7.56 -2.50 7.28
C GLY A 157 -9.04 -2.33 7.63
N GLY A 158 -9.50 -1.08 7.72
CA GLY A 158 -10.91 -0.78 7.94
C GLY A 158 -11.81 -1.24 6.79
N VAL A 159 -11.41 -0.95 5.55
CA VAL A 159 -12.15 -1.32 4.34
C VAL A 159 -12.18 -2.84 4.16
N GLN A 160 -11.06 -3.53 4.34
CA GLN A 160 -11.03 -4.99 4.23
C GLN A 160 -11.88 -5.66 5.31
N ALA A 161 -11.79 -5.23 6.57
CA ALA A 161 -12.56 -5.83 7.65
C ALA A 161 -14.07 -5.58 7.47
N ASN A 162 -14.47 -4.36 7.09
CA ASN A 162 -15.88 -4.04 6.84
C ASN A 162 -16.43 -4.75 5.59
N LEU A 163 -15.66 -4.77 4.49
CA LEU A 163 -16.06 -5.48 3.29
C LEU A 163 -16.17 -6.98 3.56
N CYS A 164 -15.26 -7.55 4.34
CA CYS A 164 -15.36 -8.96 4.70
C CYS A 164 -16.60 -9.24 5.57
N ARG A 165 -16.89 -8.36 6.54
CA ARG A 165 -18.10 -8.49 7.39
C ARG A 165 -19.39 -8.55 6.58
N VAL A 166 -19.46 -7.83 5.45
CA VAL A 166 -20.68 -7.75 4.63
C VAL A 166 -20.69 -8.76 3.48
N ALA A 167 -19.51 -9.06 2.91
CA ALA A 167 -19.40 -9.74 1.62
C ALA A 167 -18.58 -11.02 1.62
N CYS A 168 -17.86 -11.39 2.70
CA CYS A 168 -17.05 -12.62 2.69
C CYS A 168 -17.89 -13.89 2.52
N ASP A 169 -19.03 -13.99 3.21
CA ASP A 169 -19.92 -15.14 3.11
C ASP A 169 -20.54 -15.28 1.70
N PRO A 170 -21.17 -14.24 1.12
CA PRO A 170 -21.69 -14.35 -0.24
C PRO A 170 -20.58 -14.53 -1.28
N LEU A 171 -19.45 -13.81 -1.19
CA LEU A 171 -18.34 -14.02 -2.12
C LEU A 171 -17.75 -15.43 -2.02
N GLY A 172 -17.67 -15.97 -0.80
CA GLY A 172 -17.19 -17.32 -0.52
C GLY A 172 -18.12 -18.39 -1.11
N GLN A 173 -19.43 -18.19 -1.03
CA GLN A 173 -20.41 -19.10 -1.64
C GLN A 173 -20.35 -19.11 -3.17
N TRP A 174 -20.06 -17.97 -3.80
CA TRP A 174 -20.13 -17.80 -5.26
C TRP A 174 -18.81 -18.08 -5.98
N GLY A 175 -17.68 -17.76 -5.35
CA GLY A 175 -16.36 -17.88 -5.98
C GLY A 175 -15.25 -18.44 -5.08
N GLY A 176 -15.62 -18.96 -3.91
CA GLY A 176 -14.69 -19.57 -2.97
C GLY A 176 -13.71 -18.56 -2.35
N SER A 177 -12.73 -19.08 -1.60
CA SER A 177 -11.75 -18.26 -0.90
C SER A 177 -10.90 -17.39 -1.83
N LEU A 178 -10.65 -17.84 -3.06
CA LEU A 178 -9.88 -17.09 -4.05
C LEU A 178 -10.55 -15.76 -4.44
N LEU A 179 -11.86 -15.79 -4.68
CA LEU A 179 -12.62 -14.59 -5.03
C LEU A 179 -12.65 -13.61 -3.84
N VAL A 180 -12.87 -14.12 -2.63
CA VAL A 180 -12.82 -13.32 -1.40
C VAL A 180 -11.48 -12.61 -1.27
N GLY A 181 -10.37 -13.35 -1.37
CA GLY A 181 -9.02 -12.78 -1.30
C GLY A 181 -8.77 -11.74 -2.39
N ALA A 182 -9.10 -12.06 -3.65
CA ALA A 182 -8.96 -11.15 -4.78
C ALA A 182 -9.70 -9.83 -4.55
N THR A 183 -10.95 -9.87 -4.11
CA THR A 183 -11.77 -8.67 -3.89
C THR A 183 -11.27 -7.85 -2.72
N LEU A 184 -10.98 -8.47 -1.56
CA LEU A 184 -10.43 -7.77 -0.40
C LEU A 184 -9.07 -7.12 -0.71
N GLY A 185 -8.22 -7.84 -1.43
CA GLY A 185 -6.93 -7.33 -1.90
C GLY A 185 -7.09 -6.17 -2.87
N ALA A 186 -7.92 -6.31 -3.89
CA ALA A 186 -8.18 -5.27 -4.88
C ALA A 186 -8.68 -3.97 -4.24
N VAL A 187 -9.72 -4.06 -3.42
CA VAL A 187 -10.38 -2.90 -2.82
C VAL A 187 -9.44 -2.24 -1.79
N GLY A 188 -8.76 -3.03 -0.97
CA GLY A 188 -7.82 -2.52 0.02
C GLY A 188 -6.65 -1.77 -0.60
N TRP A 189 -6.00 -2.34 -1.62
CA TRP A 189 -4.88 -1.69 -2.29
C TRP A 189 -5.29 -0.54 -3.22
N LEU A 190 -6.50 -0.59 -3.79
CA LEU A 190 -7.07 0.56 -4.47
C LEU A 190 -7.25 1.73 -3.51
N PHE A 191 -7.78 1.48 -2.30
CA PHE A 191 -7.89 2.50 -1.26
C PHE A 191 -6.52 3.09 -0.89
N TYR A 192 -5.50 2.23 -0.72
CA TYR A 192 -4.12 2.70 -0.51
C TYR A 192 -3.66 3.62 -1.64
N ALA A 193 -3.92 3.24 -2.88
CA ALA A 193 -3.53 4.01 -4.05
C ALA A 193 -4.24 5.37 -4.15
N LEU A 194 -5.50 5.44 -3.71
CA LEU A 194 -6.27 6.68 -3.65
C LEU A 194 -5.69 7.67 -2.63
N ILE A 195 -5.18 7.18 -1.50
CA ILE A 195 -4.56 8.02 -0.47
C ILE A 195 -3.15 8.46 -0.87
N VAL A 196 -2.30 7.54 -1.31
CA VAL A 196 -0.87 7.82 -1.55
C VAL A 196 -0.64 8.42 -2.94
N GLY A 197 -1.44 8.03 -3.92
CA GLY A 197 -1.27 8.41 -5.33
C GLY A 197 -1.30 9.91 -5.62
N PRO A 198 -2.18 10.73 -5.02
CA PRO A 198 -2.21 12.18 -5.25
C PRO A 198 -0.93 12.90 -4.81
N PHE A 199 -0.19 12.32 -3.87
CA PHE A 199 1.05 12.87 -3.34
C PHE A 199 2.30 12.39 -4.08
N LEU A 200 2.15 11.43 -4.98
CA LEU A 200 3.24 11.06 -5.88
C LEU A 200 3.49 12.23 -6.82
N PRO A 201 4.76 12.67 -6.97
CA PRO A 201 5.09 13.65 -8.00
C PRO A 201 4.70 13.08 -9.37
N LEU A 202 3.57 13.56 -9.88
CA LEU A 202 3.16 13.37 -11.26
C LEU A 202 4.26 14.03 -12.09
N SER A 203 5.14 13.23 -12.68
CA SER A 203 6.25 13.81 -13.43
C SER A 203 5.67 14.72 -14.51
N GLN A 204 6.07 16.00 -14.46
CA GLN A 204 6.00 16.88 -15.61
C GLN A 204 6.94 16.28 -16.68
N ALA A 205 6.44 15.29 -17.41
CA ALA A 205 7.02 14.83 -18.67
C ALA A 205 6.73 15.90 -19.75
N ASN A 206 7.26 17.10 -19.52
CA ASN A 206 7.52 18.14 -20.50
C ASN A 206 8.13 19.34 -19.77
N LYS A 207 9.46 19.39 -19.66
CA LYS A 207 10.22 20.64 -19.52
C LYS A 207 11.74 20.44 -19.73
N SER A 208 12.15 19.61 -20.69
CA SER A 208 13.53 19.64 -21.23
C SER A 208 13.61 19.02 -22.63
N ALA A 209 12.66 19.39 -23.50
CA ALA A 209 12.90 19.41 -24.96
C ALA A 209 12.97 20.87 -25.45
N ALA A 210 13.27 21.83 -24.57
CA ALA A 210 13.36 23.24 -24.91
C ALA A 210 14.33 23.97 -23.96
N MET A 211 15.62 23.67 -24.09
CA MET A 211 16.76 24.59 -24.18
C MET A 211 18.00 23.77 -24.52
#